data_AF-A0A843XGQ5-F1
#
_entry.id   AF-A0A843XGQ5-F1
#
_cell.length_a   1.000
_cell.length_b   1.000
_cell.length_c   1.000
_cell.angle_alpha   90.00
_cell.angle_beta   90.00
_cell.angle_gamma   90.00
#
_symmetry.space_group_name_H-M   'P 1'
#
loop_
_entity.id
_entity.type
_entity.pdbx_description
1 polymer ?
#
loop_
_entity_poly.entity_id
_entity_poly.type
_entity_poly.pdbx_seq_one_letter_code
_entity_poly.pdbx_strand_id
1 'polypeptide(L)'
;MNNKTTHAKWWEIIDRRWEHTLHHDLHAAGHFFNPQYMYRTDGRNENYDNASEVLIGVKNVIKRMLDNEDRAIIACKQMHDYRLQLYHFGTNTAQSAAQILNPG
;
A
#
# COMPACT_ATOMS: atom_id res chain seq x y z
N MET A 1 33.22 -12.99 20.78
CA MET A 1 32.34 -11.85 21.11
C MET A 1 31.92 -11.15 19.82
N ASN A 2 30.60 -11.21 19.56
CA ASN A 2 29.75 -10.60 18.53
C ASN A 2 30.30 -9.69 17.40
N ASN A 3 30.19 -10.19 16.17
CA ASN A 3 30.18 -9.49 14.88
C ASN A 3 28.94 -8.59 14.65
N LYS A 4 28.44 -7.87 15.67
CA LYS A 4 27.18 -7.09 15.55
C LYS A 4 27.36 -5.69 14.95
N THR A 5 28.58 -5.16 14.86
CA THR A 5 28.83 -3.76 14.46
C THR A 5 29.13 -3.57 12.97
N THR A 6 29.61 -4.61 12.28
CA THR A 6 30.03 -4.50 10.87
C THR A 6 28.84 -4.38 9.92
N HIS A 7 27.72 -5.04 10.20
CA HIS A 7 26.52 -5.00 9.35
C HIS A 7 25.63 -3.79 9.60
N ALA A 8 25.67 -3.19 10.79
CA ALA A 8 24.81 -2.06 11.14
C ALA A 8 24.97 -0.86 10.19
N LYS A 9 26.21 -0.56 9.77
CA LYS A 9 26.49 0.50 8.78
C LYS A 9 25.97 0.18 7.39
N TRP A 10 26.01 -1.09 6.99
CA TRP A 10 25.45 -1.53 5.71
C TRP A 10 23.94 -1.48 5.71
N TRP A 11 23.30 -1.90 6.81
CA TRP A 11 21.87 -1.73 7.01
C TRP A 11 21.45 -0.26 6.96
N GLU A 12 22.18 0.64 7.62
CA GLU A 12 21.90 2.08 7.54
C GLU A 12 21.98 2.65 6.11
N ILE A 13 22.93 2.18 5.30
CA ILE A 13 23.07 2.58 3.88
C ILE A 13 21.93 2.02 3.03
N ILE A 14 21.53 0.77 3.29
CA ILE A 14 20.40 0.12 2.60
C ILE A 14 19.11 0.84 2.99
N ASP A 15 18.86 1.03 4.28
CA ASP A 15 17.70 1.72 4.84
C ASP A 15 17.61 3.14 4.29
N ARG A 16 18.70 3.93 4.29
CA ARG A 16 18.68 5.26 3.65
C ARG A 16 18.33 5.20 2.17
N ARG A 17 18.92 4.27 1.41
CA ARG A 17 18.58 4.13 -0.01
C ARG A 17 17.12 3.76 -0.19
N TRP A 18 16.59 2.88 0.65
CA TRP A 18 15.23 2.36 0.59
C TRP A 18 14.19 3.39 1.07
N GLU A 19 14.47 4.14 2.14
CA GLU A 19 13.69 5.30 2.57
C GLU A 19 13.54 6.33 1.45
N HIS A 20 14.59 6.52 0.65
CA HIS A 20 14.59 7.50 -0.44
C HIS A 20 14.13 6.95 -1.81
N THR A 21 13.90 5.64 -1.99
CA THR A 21 13.51 5.06 -3.29
C THR A 21 12.46 3.97 -3.20
N LEU A 22 11.31 4.19 -3.87
CA LEU A 22 10.17 3.28 -4.09
C LEU A 22 9.52 2.68 -2.84
N HIS A 23 10.26 2.35 -1.78
CA HIS A 23 9.76 1.64 -0.62
C HIS A 23 8.71 2.44 0.11
N HIS A 24 8.86 3.76 0.18
CA HIS A 24 7.82 4.61 0.74
C HIS A 24 6.51 4.54 -0.07
N ASP A 25 6.61 4.72 -1.40
CA ASP A 25 5.45 4.63 -2.31
C ASP A 25 4.84 3.22 -2.34
N LEU A 26 5.67 2.17 -2.35
CA LEU A 26 5.27 0.77 -2.40
C LEU A 26 4.70 0.29 -1.07
N HIS A 27 5.23 0.78 0.05
CA HIS A 27 4.67 0.53 1.37
C HIS A 27 3.31 1.21 1.50
N ALA A 28 3.18 2.46 1.07
CA ALA A 28 1.89 3.14 0.95
C ALA A 28 0.91 2.36 0.07
N ALA A 29 1.34 1.90 -1.10
CA ALA A 29 0.51 1.09 -2.00
C ALA A 29 0.12 -0.26 -1.37
N GLY A 30 1.05 -0.95 -0.72
CA GLY A 30 0.82 -2.22 -0.05
C GLY A 30 -0.13 -2.10 1.13
N HIS A 31 0.02 -1.05 1.94
CA HIS A 31 -0.90 -0.73 3.02
C HIS A 31 -2.29 -0.42 2.47
N PHE A 32 -2.39 0.46 1.46
CA PHE A 32 -3.65 0.85 0.84
C PHE A 32 -4.40 -0.33 0.22
N PHE A 33 -3.73 -1.14 -0.61
CA PHE A 33 -4.36 -2.27 -1.31
C PHE A 33 -4.53 -3.52 -0.46
N ASN A 34 -4.11 -3.52 0.81
CA ASN A 34 -4.41 -4.61 1.71
C ASN A 34 -5.83 -4.45 2.28
N PRO A 35 -6.79 -5.32 1.91
CA PRO A 35 -8.19 -5.18 2.32
C PRO A 35 -8.39 -5.27 3.83
N GLN A 36 -7.49 -5.95 4.55
CA GLN A 36 -7.57 -6.10 6.01
C GLN A 36 -7.35 -4.80 6.74
N TYR A 37 -6.41 -3.98 6.27
CA TYR A 37 -6.17 -2.65 6.80
C TYR A 37 -7.19 -1.67 6.27
N MET A 38 -7.45 -1.71 4.96
CA MET A 38 -8.34 -0.77 4.29
C MET A 38 -9.79 -0.82 4.79
N TYR A 39 -10.30 -2.03 5.04
CA TYR A 39 -11.70 -2.26 5.42
C TYR A 39 -11.83 -2.74 6.87
N ARG A 40 -10.84 -2.45 7.71
CA ARG A 40 -10.86 -2.87 9.12
C ARG A 40 -12.07 -2.27 9.83
N THR A 41 -12.86 -3.12 10.47
CA THR A 41 -14.10 -2.75 11.20
C THR A 41 -13.89 -2.58 12.70
N ASP A 42 -12.69 -2.85 13.20
CA ASP A 42 -12.33 -2.85 14.63
C ASP A 42 -12.20 -1.45 15.25
N GLY A 43 -12.59 -0.40 14.52
CA GLY A 43 -12.49 1.00 14.96
C GLY A 43 -11.07 1.53 15.06
N ARG A 44 -10.05 0.70 14.77
CA ARG A 44 -8.66 1.14 14.66
C ARG A 44 -8.29 1.53 13.24
N ASN A 45 -9.25 1.58 12.31
CA ASN A 45 -8.97 2.06 10.96
C ASN A 45 -8.29 3.42 11.12
N GLU A 46 -6.99 3.45 10.83
CA GLU A 46 -6.15 4.58 11.15
C GLU A 46 -6.76 5.72 10.38
N ASN A 47 -7.32 6.70 11.11
CA ASN A 47 -7.84 7.88 10.46
C ASN A 47 -6.76 8.33 9.52
N TYR A 48 -7.16 8.54 8.28
CA TYR A 48 -6.31 8.83 7.14
C TYR A 48 -5.66 10.23 7.29
N ASP A 49 -5.07 10.52 8.45
CA ASP A 49 -4.36 11.74 8.79
C ASP A 49 -3.16 11.92 7.82
N ASN A 50 -2.66 10.81 7.24
CA ASN A 50 -1.71 10.76 6.13
C ASN A 50 -2.32 10.26 4.80
N ALA A 51 -3.64 10.41 4.56
CA ALA A 51 -4.29 10.02 3.29
C ALA A 51 -3.62 10.63 2.07
N SER A 52 -3.17 11.87 2.18
CA SER A 52 -2.46 12.53 1.10
C SER A 52 -1.18 11.79 0.73
N GLU A 53 -0.34 11.45 1.72
CA GLU A 53 0.92 10.73 1.53
C GLU A 53 0.68 9.31 0.99
N VAL A 54 -0.25 8.57 1.57
CA VAL A 54 -0.59 7.21 1.11
C VAL A 54 -1.12 7.23 -0.32
N LEU A 55 -2.03 8.13 -0.66
CA LEU A 55 -2.58 8.25 -2.02
C LEU A 55 -1.53 8.73 -3.03
N ILE A 56 -0.60 9.60 -2.62
CA ILE A 56 0.53 10.01 -3.46
C ILE A 56 1.41 8.80 -3.75
N GLY A 57 1.76 8.02 -2.73
CA GLY A 57 2.54 6.80 -2.86
C GLY A 57 1.91 5.80 -3.82
N VAL A 58 0.62 5.51 -3.64
CA VAL A 58 -0.14 4.61 -4.52
C VAL A 58 -0.11 5.10 -5.98
N LYS A 59 -0.36 6.39 -6.21
CA LYS A 59 -0.34 6.98 -7.57
C LYS A 59 1.05 6.90 -8.20
N ASN A 60 2.12 7.12 -7.43
CA ASN A 60 3.50 7.01 -7.90
C ASN A 60 3.82 5.56 -8.33
N VAL A 61 3.38 4.56 -7.55
CA VAL A 61 3.50 3.15 -7.94
C VAL A 61 2.75 2.86 -9.23
N ILE A 62 1.48 3.26 -9.34
CA ILE A 62 0.65 3.03 -10.54
C ILE A 62 1.32 3.61 -11.79
N LYS A 63 1.78 4.88 -11.72
CA LYS A 63 2.46 5.55 -12.85
C LYS A 63 3.76 4.87 -13.26
N ARG A 64 4.47 4.24 -12.31
CA ARG A 64 5.72 3.53 -12.58
C ARG A 64 5.52 2.11 -13.09
N MET A 65 4.45 1.44 -12.68
CA MET A 65 4.14 0.07 -13.09
C MET A 65 3.43 0.01 -14.45
N LEU A 66 2.77 1.09 -14.85
CA LEU A 66 2.02 1.16 -16.10
C LEU A 66 2.70 2.12 -17.06
N ASP A 67 3.30 1.58 -18.12
CA ASP A 67 3.97 2.35 -19.16
C ASP A 67 3.00 3.13 -20.08
N ASN A 68 1.69 3.04 -19.84
CA ASN A 68 0.66 3.65 -20.65
C ASN A 68 -0.25 4.53 -19.78
N GLU A 69 -0.42 5.78 -20.20
CA GLU A 69 -1.16 6.79 -19.44
C GLU A 69 -2.65 6.46 -19.30
N ASP A 70 -3.30 5.95 -20.34
CA ASP A 70 -4.71 5.54 -20.28
C ASP A 70 -4.91 4.40 -19.25
N ARG A 71 -4.00 3.43 -19.22
CA ARG A 71 -4.00 2.36 -18.22
C ARG A 71 -3.80 2.91 -16.82
N ALA A 72 -2.91 3.89 -16.64
CA ALA A 72 -2.68 4.55 -15.36
C ALA A 72 -3.92 5.33 -14.87
N ILE A 73 -4.63 6.01 -15.79
CA ILE A 73 -5.88 6.71 -15.49
C ILE A 73 -6.96 5.71 -15.04
N ILE A 74 -7.14 4.60 -15.77
CA ILE A 74 -8.10 3.55 -15.41
C ILE A 74 -7.77 2.95 -14.05
N ALA A 75 -6.48 2.68 -13.78
CA ALA A 75 -6.03 2.16 -12.49
C ALA A 75 -6.28 3.16 -11.35
N CYS A 76 -6.07 4.46 -11.57
CA CYS A 76 -6.39 5.50 -10.59
C CYS A 76 -7.90 5.57 -10.29
N LYS A 77 -8.75 5.35 -11.29
CA LYS A 77 -10.20 5.22 -11.09
C LYS A 77 -10.55 3.98 -10.27
N GLN A 78 -10.01 2.82 -10.63
CA GLN A 78 -10.24 1.56 -9.90
C GLN A 78 -9.73 1.62 -8.45
N MET A 79 -8.62 2.33 -8.20
CA MET A 79 -8.12 2.64 -6.87
C MET A 79 -9.16 3.42 -6.04
N HIS A 80 -9.87 4.38 -6.65
CA HIS A 80 -10.95 5.11 -5.99
C HIS A 80 -12.15 4.21 -5.71
N ASP A 81 -12.56 3.39 -6.68
CA ASP A 81 -13.66 2.45 -6.55
C ASP A 81 -13.39 1.42 -5.44
N TYR A 82 -12.16 0.91 -5.36
CA TYR A 82 -11.69 0.05 -4.27
C TYR A 82 -11.83 0.75 -2.92
N ARG A 83 -11.32 1.98 -2.77
CA ARG A 83 -11.43 2.70 -1.50
C ARG A 83 -12.86 2.91 -1.03
N LEU A 84 -13.76 3.20 -1.96
CA LEU A 84 -15.17 3.42 -1.66
C LEU A 84 -16.00 2.14 -1.60
N GLN A 85 -15.38 0.96 -1.80
CA GLN A 85 -16.06 -0.33 -1.84
C GLN A 85 -17.19 -0.35 -2.89
N LEU A 86 -16.94 0.22 -4.07
CA LEU A 86 -17.90 0.24 -5.16
C LEU A 86 -17.84 -1.04 -5.99
N TYR A 87 -18.94 -1.36 -6.67
CA TYR A 87 -19.05 -2.47 -7.61
C TYR A 87 -18.64 -3.82 -6.96
N HIS A 88 -17.73 -4.55 -7.60
CA HIS A 88 -17.27 -5.85 -7.12
C HIS A 88 -16.52 -5.78 -5.79
N PHE A 89 -15.90 -4.64 -5.45
CA PHE A 89 -15.13 -4.47 -4.22
C PHE A 89 -16.00 -4.41 -2.96
N GLY A 90 -17.26 -3.96 -3.07
CA GLY A 90 -18.20 -3.89 -1.94
C GLY A 90 -19.10 -5.11 -1.77
N THR A 91 -18.90 -6.17 -2.56
CA THR A 91 -19.73 -7.37 -2.42
C THR A 91 -19.42 -8.09 -1.11
N ASN A 92 -20.45 -8.71 -0.51
CA ASN A 92 -20.26 -9.53 0.70
C ASN A 92 -19.18 -10.60 0.49
N THR A 93 -19.12 -11.20 -0.70
CA THR A 93 -18.08 -12.17 -1.07
C THR A 93 -16.67 -11.56 -1.02
N ALA A 94 -16.47 -10.36 -1.56
CA ALA A 94 -15.17 -9.68 -1.53
C ALA A 94 -14.75 -9.31 -0.10
N GLN A 95 -15.69 -8.81 0.70
CA GLN A 95 -15.45 -8.46 2.10
C GLN A 95 -15.15 -9.69 2.97
N SER A 96 -15.88 -10.80 2.78
CA SER A 96 -15.61 -12.05 3.48
C SER A 96 -14.26 -12.66 3.07
N ALA A 97 -13.92 -12.64 1.78
CA ALA A 97 -12.62 -13.12 1.30
C ALA A 97 -11.45 -12.34 1.92
N ALA A 98 -11.57 -11.02 2.02
CA ALA A 98 -10.59 -10.15 2.68
C ALA A 98 -10.35 -10.54 4.15
N GLN A 99 -11.41 -10.91 4.88
CA GLN A 99 -11.30 -11.33 6.28
C GLN A 99 -10.73 -12.76 6.45
N ILE A 100 -11.06 -13.66 5.52
CA ILE A 100 -10.68 -15.09 5.62
C ILE A 100 -9.24 -15.34 5.18
N LEU A 101 -8.75 -14.65 4.14
CA LEU A 101 -7.51 -15.02 3.46
C LEU A 101 -6.22 -14.66 4.20
N ASN A 102 -6.27 -13.96 5.34
CA ASN A 102 -5.12 -13.63 6.21
C ASN A 102 -3.75 -13.67 5.50
N PRO A 103 -3.42 -12.68 4.65
CA PRO A 103 -2.13 -12.64 3.97
C PRO A 103 -0.97 -12.20 4.88
N GLY A 104 -1.06 -12.47 6.18
CA GLY A 104 -0.05 -12.20 7.20
C GLY A 104 0.66 -13.45 7.66
#